data_AF-A0A3D1M4A9-F1
#
_entry.id   AF-A0A3D1M4A9-F1
#
_cell.length_a   1.000
_cell.length_b   1.000
_cell.length_c   1.000
_cell.angle_alpha   90.00
_cell.angle_beta   90.00
_cell.angle_gamma   90.00
#
_symmetry.space_group_name_H-M   'P 1'
#
loop_
_entity.id
_entity.type
_entity.pdbx_description
1 polymer ?
#
loop_
_entity_poly.entity_id
_entity_poly.type
_entity_poly.pdbx_seq_one_letter_code
_entity_poly.pdbx_strand_id
1 'polypeptide(L)'
;MAHHQTPTPTPTQTPTPTPTQTPTPTPTQTPTPTPGSSNQTIQSLPHQTSYAGRDVTFNSVNFNGIGSNVITAAPGAPIQANVNLTYTHATYCPGCIVQFMARLNGQFTECLRSGGTQGGGSVNKNFNFTAPNQPGIYYMQLVGDLNYSCSNSTGASTEFGDKTMGTVIVEGSSNPTATPTPTSSGSSWNGTHGTTVFTDSANHNIGDGNRMWWSGSDGRRTSYFYSRNGVEVANIYSDGHYACNGTPNTPNVDAMYKNNSSYDGFNSFTDLNNVSAFNYTGNTVVVFCTKDVAQHHTQTANNPDLANNGLMVYRKNEGGQYRYGVVEFVSISNGDANYPKYMTIKWWLGNVGETDFRNVPNQ
;
A
#
# COMPACT_ATOMS: atom_id res chain seq x y z
N MET A 1 -10.84 24.76 -100.19
CA MET A 1 -10.82 25.54 -98.93
C MET A 1 -11.21 24.59 -97.82
N ALA A 2 -10.24 24.14 -97.01
CA ALA A 2 -10.47 23.17 -95.94
C ALA A 2 -10.78 23.93 -94.64
N HIS A 3 -11.96 23.70 -94.07
CA HIS A 3 -12.40 24.30 -92.82
C HIS A 3 -11.70 23.63 -91.63
N HIS A 4 -10.86 24.40 -90.95
CA HIS A 4 -10.24 24.02 -89.68
C HIS A 4 -11.28 24.17 -88.57
N GLN A 5 -11.76 23.05 -88.02
CA GLN A 5 -12.68 23.02 -86.89
C GLN A 5 -11.86 23.12 -85.59
N THR A 6 -12.11 24.17 -84.81
CA THR A 6 -11.48 24.41 -83.51
C THR A 6 -12.09 23.48 -82.45
N PRO A 7 -11.29 22.72 -81.67
CA PRO A 7 -11.83 21.83 -80.64
C PRO A 7 -12.40 22.63 -79.45
N THR A 8 -13.59 22.23 -79.01
CA THR A 8 -14.32 22.78 -77.86
C THR A 8 -13.62 22.37 -76.55
N PRO A 9 -13.43 23.30 -75.58
CA PRO A 9 -12.77 22.97 -74.32
C PRO A 9 -13.63 22.06 -73.44
N THR A 10 -13.03 20.99 -72.94
CA THR A 10 -13.63 20.03 -72.00
C THR A 10 -13.85 20.69 -70.63
N PRO A 11 -15.04 20.57 -70.01
CA PRO A 11 -15.31 21.16 -68.70
C PRO A 11 -14.48 20.47 -67.61
N THR A 12 -13.73 21.29 -66.85
CA THR A 12 -12.94 20.86 -65.70
C THR A 12 -13.86 20.57 -64.51
N GLN A 13 -13.87 19.33 -64.02
CA GLN A 13 -14.62 18.96 -62.83
C GLN A 13 -13.96 19.53 -61.57
N THR A 14 -14.70 20.35 -60.82
CA THR A 14 -14.27 20.87 -59.52
C THR A 14 -14.36 19.77 -58.47
N PRO A 15 -13.29 19.49 -57.69
CA PRO A 15 -13.34 18.47 -56.65
C PRO A 15 -14.35 18.85 -55.56
N THR A 16 -15.26 17.93 -55.27
CA THR A 16 -16.24 18.06 -54.19
C THR A 16 -15.51 18.00 -52.84
N PRO A 17 -15.75 18.95 -51.90
CA PRO A 17 -15.11 18.92 -50.59
C PRO A 17 -15.55 17.68 -49.81
N THR A 18 -14.58 16.89 -49.36
CA THR A 18 -14.81 15.75 -48.47
C THR A 18 -15.34 16.25 -47.12
N PRO A 19 -16.44 15.70 -46.58
CA PRO A 19 -16.96 16.11 -45.29
C PRO A 19 -15.95 15.81 -44.18
N THR A 20 -15.49 16.87 -43.52
CA THR A 20 -14.64 16.79 -42.33
C THR A 20 -15.47 16.20 -41.19
N GLN A 21 -15.12 15.00 -40.73
CA GLN A 21 -15.75 14.41 -39.55
C GLN A 21 -15.49 15.31 -38.34
N THR A 22 -16.55 15.89 -37.79
CA THR A 22 -16.48 16.61 -36.52
C THR A 22 -16.12 15.61 -35.42
N PRO A 23 -15.03 15.81 -34.66
CA PRO A 23 -14.69 14.91 -33.58
C PRO A 23 -15.85 14.87 -32.59
N THR A 24 -16.43 13.68 -32.41
CA THR A 24 -17.43 13.43 -31.37
C THR A 24 -16.80 13.76 -30.02
N PRO A 25 -17.43 14.59 -29.16
CA PRO A 25 -16.88 14.87 -27.85
C PRO A 25 -16.75 13.55 -27.09
N THR A 26 -15.50 13.17 -26.80
CA THR A 26 -15.18 12.05 -25.93
C THR A 26 -15.94 12.26 -24.61
N PRO A 27 -16.70 11.28 -24.09
CA PRO A 27 -17.37 11.42 -22.82
C PRO A 27 -16.35 11.83 -21.77
N THR A 28 -16.52 13.02 -21.20
CA THR A 28 -15.73 13.49 -20.07
C THR A 28 -15.93 12.49 -18.95
N GLN A 29 -14.94 11.63 -18.72
CA GLN A 29 -14.95 10.76 -17.55
C GLN A 29 -15.08 11.67 -16.33
N THR A 30 -16.17 11.54 -15.60
CA THR A 30 -16.28 12.14 -14.27
C THR A 30 -15.05 11.68 -13.50
N PRO A 31 -14.21 12.58 -12.96
CA PRO A 31 -13.04 12.16 -12.21
C PRO A 31 -13.50 11.22 -11.10
N THR A 32 -13.10 9.96 -11.19
CA THR A 32 -13.12 9.03 -10.07
C THR A 32 -12.40 9.74 -8.93
N PRO A 33 -13.00 9.85 -7.73
CA PRO A 33 -12.34 10.53 -6.61
C PRO A 33 -10.93 9.97 -6.47
N THR A 34 -9.94 10.85 -6.65
CA THR A 34 -8.53 10.55 -6.44
C THR A 34 -8.40 9.99 -5.03
N PRO A 35 -7.90 8.75 -4.84
CA PRO A 35 -7.54 8.27 -3.52
C PRO A 35 -6.55 9.28 -2.93
N GLY A 36 -6.94 9.93 -1.83
CA GLY A 36 -6.06 10.85 -1.14
C GLY A 36 -4.74 10.14 -0.83
N SER A 37 -3.63 10.83 -1.09
CA SER A 37 -2.35 10.50 -0.46
C SER A 37 -2.54 10.56 1.05
N SER A 38 -2.90 9.44 1.65
CA SER A 38 -2.73 9.20 3.06
C SER A 38 -1.89 7.96 3.17
N ASN A 39 -0.76 8.10 3.88
CA ASN A 39 -0.12 7.06 4.65
C ASN A 39 -0.96 5.78 4.70
N GLN A 40 -0.45 4.65 4.20
CA GLN A 40 -1.05 3.35 4.52
C GLN A 40 -0.90 3.15 6.03
N THR A 41 -1.89 3.66 6.73
CA THR A 41 -1.92 3.77 8.17
C THR A 41 -2.73 2.57 8.61
N ILE A 42 -2.07 1.61 9.23
CA ILE A 42 -2.73 0.50 9.90
C ILE A 42 -3.06 0.98 11.30
N GLN A 43 -4.27 0.70 11.77
CA GLN A 43 -4.61 0.97 13.16
C GLN A 43 -4.09 -0.20 13.99
N SER A 44 -3.06 0.02 14.82
CA SER A 44 -2.58 -1.00 15.75
C SER A 44 -3.66 -1.29 16.80
N LEU A 45 -3.90 -2.57 17.07
CA LEU A 45 -4.87 -3.01 18.07
C LEU A 45 -4.17 -3.46 19.37
N PRO A 46 -4.75 -3.19 20.55
CA PRO A 46 -6.03 -2.50 20.76
C PRO A 46 -5.95 -1.00 20.42
N HIS A 47 -7.04 -0.48 19.84
CA HIS A 47 -7.16 0.94 19.46
C HIS A 47 -8.37 1.58 20.13
N GLN A 48 -8.23 2.82 20.58
CA GLN A 48 -9.30 3.57 21.23
C GLN A 48 -9.73 4.78 20.41
N THR A 49 -11.05 4.97 20.33
CA THR A 49 -11.69 6.14 19.74
C THR A 49 -12.84 6.61 20.64
N SER A 50 -13.47 7.73 20.33
CA SER A 50 -14.63 8.18 21.10
C SER A 50 -15.81 8.59 20.23
N TYR A 51 -17.01 8.36 20.76
CA TYR A 51 -18.24 8.85 20.16
C TYR A 51 -19.28 9.16 21.25
N ALA A 52 -19.80 10.39 21.25
CA ALA A 52 -20.88 10.84 22.12
C ALA A 52 -20.70 10.44 23.60
N GLY A 53 -19.51 10.71 24.17
CA GLY A 53 -19.19 10.39 25.57
C GLY A 53 -18.95 8.91 25.86
N ARG A 54 -18.70 8.08 24.85
CA ARG A 54 -18.25 6.71 25.01
C ARG A 54 -16.85 6.60 24.44
N ASP A 55 -15.91 6.13 25.24
CA ASP A 55 -14.65 5.65 24.70
C ASP A 55 -14.85 4.22 24.24
N VAL A 56 -14.51 3.95 22.99
CA VAL A 56 -14.68 2.66 22.33
C VAL A 56 -13.30 2.11 22.05
N THR A 57 -12.98 0.98 22.66
CA THR A 57 -11.71 0.28 22.46
C THR A 57 -11.95 -0.96 21.62
N PHE A 58 -11.42 -0.97 20.40
CA PHE A 58 -11.33 -2.17 19.57
C PHE A 58 -10.23 -3.06 20.14
N ASN A 59 -10.61 -4.17 20.78
CA ASN A 59 -9.65 -5.12 21.34
C ASN A 59 -9.10 -6.03 20.24
N SER A 60 -9.97 -6.45 19.32
CA SER A 60 -9.57 -7.18 18.13
C SER A 60 -10.55 -6.94 16.98
N VAL A 61 -10.00 -6.92 15.76
CA VAL A 61 -10.76 -7.01 14.51
C VAL A 61 -10.04 -8.05 13.67
N ASN A 62 -10.76 -9.09 13.25
CA ASN A 62 -10.20 -10.21 12.54
C ASN A 62 -11.01 -10.47 11.27
N PHE A 63 -10.37 -10.35 10.11
CA PHE A 63 -10.97 -10.70 8.84
C PHE A 63 -10.66 -12.15 8.45
N ASN A 64 -11.67 -12.93 8.04
CA ASN A 64 -11.53 -14.32 7.58
C ASN A 64 -10.72 -15.24 8.54
N GLY A 65 -10.64 -14.92 9.83
CA GLY A 65 -9.91 -15.71 10.81
C GLY A 65 -8.38 -15.48 10.82
N ILE A 66 -7.84 -14.62 9.96
CA ILE A 66 -6.39 -14.42 9.77
C ILE A 66 -5.67 -13.72 10.94
N GLY A 67 -6.41 -13.24 11.94
CA GLY A 67 -5.84 -12.56 13.11
C GLY A 67 -5.44 -11.10 12.85
N SER A 68 -5.84 -10.53 11.72
CA SER A 68 -5.50 -9.16 11.31
C SER A 68 -6.77 -8.34 11.04
N ASN A 69 -6.66 -7.04 11.34
CA ASN A 69 -7.63 -6.02 10.94
C ASN A 69 -7.31 -5.42 9.56
N VAL A 70 -6.47 -6.10 8.79
CA VAL A 70 -6.15 -5.78 7.40
C VAL A 70 -6.33 -7.04 6.57
N ILE A 71 -7.07 -6.95 5.47
CA ILE A 71 -7.24 -8.05 4.53
C ILE A 71 -7.07 -7.61 3.09
N THR A 72 -6.40 -8.44 2.30
CA THR A 72 -6.38 -8.34 0.84
C THR A 72 -7.40 -9.29 0.25
N ALA A 73 -8.21 -8.80 -0.69
CA ALA A 73 -9.29 -9.56 -1.30
C ALA A 73 -9.38 -9.27 -2.82
N ALA A 74 -9.87 -10.25 -3.58
CA ALA A 74 -10.24 -10.03 -4.97
C ALA A 74 -11.52 -9.16 -5.05
N PRO A 75 -11.78 -8.48 -6.17
CA PRO A 75 -12.97 -7.66 -6.31
C PRO A 75 -14.22 -8.51 -6.16
N GLY A 76 -15.16 -8.07 -5.32
CA GLY A 76 -16.39 -8.81 -5.06
C GLY A 76 -16.22 -10.07 -4.19
N ALA A 77 -15.04 -10.33 -3.61
CA ALA A 77 -14.83 -11.49 -2.75
C ALA A 77 -15.61 -11.36 -1.42
N PRO A 78 -16.17 -12.46 -0.89
CA PRO A 78 -16.80 -12.45 0.43
C PRO A 78 -15.74 -12.32 1.53
N ILE A 79 -16.01 -11.46 2.51
CA ILE A 79 -15.19 -11.24 3.69
C ILE A 79 -16.05 -11.41 4.94
N GLN A 80 -15.57 -12.21 5.88
CA GLN A 80 -16.08 -12.29 7.24
C GLN A 80 -15.27 -11.35 8.15
N ALA A 81 -15.94 -10.59 9.01
CA ALA A 81 -15.32 -9.78 10.04
C ALA A 81 -15.80 -10.21 11.42
N ASN A 82 -14.85 -10.49 12.31
CA ASN A 82 -15.09 -10.59 13.75
C ASN A 82 -14.57 -9.31 14.43
N VAL A 83 -15.47 -8.56 15.05
CA VAL A 83 -15.15 -7.32 15.77
C VAL A 83 -15.41 -7.54 17.26
N ASN A 84 -14.35 -7.41 18.06
CA ASN A 84 -14.41 -7.35 19.51
C ASN A 84 -14.06 -5.95 19.99
N LEU A 85 -14.98 -5.33 20.72
CA LEU A 85 -14.75 -4.04 21.35
C LEU A 85 -15.31 -3.99 22.77
N THR A 86 -14.76 -3.08 23.55
CA THR A 86 -15.31 -2.62 24.83
C THR A 86 -15.63 -1.14 24.71
N TYR A 87 -16.55 -0.66 25.53
CA TYR A 87 -16.85 0.76 25.59
C TYR A 87 -17.19 1.23 27.00
N THR A 88 -16.77 2.45 27.33
CA THR A 88 -17.13 3.16 28.55
C THR A 88 -18.42 3.93 28.34
N HIS A 89 -18.96 4.49 29.42
CA HIS A 89 -20.10 5.38 29.37
C HIS A 89 -19.88 6.59 30.27
N ALA A 90 -19.83 7.76 29.66
CA ALA A 90 -19.97 9.05 30.32
C ALA A 90 -21.29 9.72 29.89
N THR A 91 -21.82 10.56 30.78
CA THR A 91 -23.00 11.37 30.47
C THR A 91 -22.67 12.35 29.34
N TYR A 92 -23.37 12.22 28.22
CA TYR A 92 -23.22 13.11 27.05
C TYR A 92 -24.43 14.04 26.89
N CYS A 93 -25.63 13.47 26.72
CA CYS A 93 -26.89 14.20 26.79
C CYS A 93 -28.00 13.35 27.43
N PRO A 94 -28.89 13.95 28.25
CA PRO A 94 -30.02 13.24 28.85
C PRO A 94 -30.96 12.67 27.78
N GLY A 95 -31.30 11.39 27.88
CA GLY A 95 -32.25 10.70 26.98
C GLY A 95 -31.68 10.25 25.63
N CYS A 96 -30.45 10.63 25.29
CA CYS A 96 -29.82 10.23 24.03
C CYS A 96 -29.43 8.75 24.04
N ILE A 97 -29.79 8.03 22.97
CA ILE A 97 -29.42 6.64 22.77
C ILE A 97 -28.34 6.56 21.70
N VAL A 98 -27.16 6.08 22.08
CA VAL A 98 -26.04 5.94 21.15
C VAL A 98 -26.00 4.54 20.57
N GLN A 99 -25.92 4.47 19.24
CA GLN A 99 -25.72 3.26 18.45
C GLN A 99 -24.28 3.19 17.96
N PHE A 100 -23.75 1.99 17.79
CA PHE A 100 -22.46 1.77 17.14
C PHE A 100 -22.64 0.89 15.90
N MET A 101 -22.07 1.32 14.78
CA MET A 101 -22.06 0.58 13.53
C MET A 101 -20.66 0.47 12.96
N ALA A 102 -20.38 -0.65 12.30
CA ALA A 102 -19.28 -0.78 11.36
C ALA A 102 -19.79 -0.41 9.97
N ARG A 103 -19.09 0.46 9.27
CA ARG A 103 -19.42 0.85 7.89
C ARG A 103 -18.21 0.80 7.00
N LEU A 104 -18.42 0.36 5.77
CA LEU A 104 -17.50 0.55 4.67
C LEU A 104 -18.21 1.40 3.63
N ASN A 105 -17.64 2.56 3.30
CA ASN A 105 -18.36 3.60 2.58
C ASN A 105 -18.97 3.08 1.26
N GLY A 106 -20.28 3.24 1.10
CA GLY A 106 -21.01 2.79 -0.09
C GLY A 106 -21.14 1.26 -0.25
N GLN A 107 -20.63 0.46 0.69
CA GLN A 107 -20.66 -1.01 0.60
C GLN A 107 -21.64 -1.62 1.59
N PHE A 108 -21.45 -1.38 2.89
CA PHE A 108 -22.28 -2.01 3.91
C PHE A 108 -22.42 -1.17 5.17
N THR A 109 -23.38 -1.56 6.00
CA THR A 109 -23.51 -1.11 7.39
C THR A 109 -23.94 -2.28 8.25
N GLU A 110 -23.15 -2.56 9.29
CA GLU A 110 -23.46 -3.58 10.28
C GLU A 110 -23.69 -2.91 11.64
N CYS A 111 -24.76 -3.32 12.32
CA CYS A 111 -25.06 -2.85 13.65
C CYS A 111 -24.23 -3.62 14.70
N LEU A 112 -23.25 -2.95 15.30
CA LEU A 112 -22.42 -3.50 16.36
C LEU A 112 -23.15 -3.47 17.71
N ARG A 113 -23.85 -2.36 18.00
CA ARG A 113 -24.63 -2.20 19.23
C ARG A 113 -25.82 -1.29 19.00
N SER A 114 -27.00 -1.75 19.41
CA SER A 114 -28.24 -0.97 19.36
C SER A 114 -28.84 -0.73 20.76
N GLY A 115 -29.40 0.46 20.99
CA GLY A 115 -30.40 0.69 22.05
C GLY A 115 -29.92 0.75 23.51
N GLY A 116 -28.61 0.74 23.82
CA GLY A 116 -28.19 0.63 25.22
C GLY A 116 -26.68 0.60 25.44
N THR A 117 -26.03 1.74 25.24
CA THR A 117 -24.61 1.95 25.60
C THR A 117 -24.44 2.57 26.99
N GLN A 118 -25.52 2.69 27.77
CA GLN A 118 -25.48 3.17 29.14
C GLN A 118 -24.79 2.16 30.06
N GLY A 119 -23.96 2.63 30.99
CA GLY A 119 -23.20 1.77 31.92
C GLY A 119 -21.95 1.09 31.33
N GLY A 120 -21.64 1.36 30.05
CA GLY A 120 -20.53 0.70 29.35
C GLY A 120 -20.88 -0.72 28.91
N GLY A 121 -19.92 -1.44 28.35
CA GLY A 121 -20.11 -2.83 27.96
C GLY A 121 -19.08 -3.35 26.99
N SER A 122 -19.38 -4.51 26.41
CA SER A 122 -18.59 -5.15 25.38
C SER A 122 -19.46 -5.62 24.22
N VAL A 123 -18.86 -5.72 23.05
CA VAL A 123 -19.46 -6.26 21.84
C VAL A 123 -18.50 -7.29 21.27
N ASN A 124 -19.03 -8.47 20.93
CA ASN A 124 -18.38 -9.42 20.04
C ASN A 124 -19.36 -9.72 18.92
N LYS A 125 -19.03 -9.29 17.71
CA LYS A 125 -19.92 -9.36 16.56
C LYS A 125 -19.20 -10.02 15.39
N ASN A 126 -19.83 -11.02 14.80
CA ASN A 126 -19.41 -11.62 13.53
C ASN A 126 -20.41 -11.23 12.44
N PHE A 127 -19.92 -10.80 11.28
CA PHE A 127 -20.74 -10.46 10.13
C PHE A 127 -19.96 -10.69 8.83
N ASN A 128 -20.69 -10.83 7.73
CA ASN A 128 -20.12 -10.99 6.40
C ASN A 128 -20.44 -9.76 5.54
N PHE A 129 -19.52 -9.38 4.68
CA PHE A 129 -19.71 -8.35 3.66
C PHE A 129 -18.94 -8.73 2.39
N THR A 130 -19.17 -8.00 1.32
CA THR A 130 -18.48 -8.20 0.04
C THR A 130 -17.43 -7.12 -0.16
N ALA A 131 -16.23 -7.51 -0.58
CA ALA A 131 -15.20 -6.58 -1.00
C ALA A 131 -15.71 -5.70 -2.15
N PRO A 132 -15.36 -4.40 -2.19
CA PRO A 132 -15.64 -3.55 -3.34
C PRO A 132 -15.22 -4.19 -4.66
N ASN A 133 -15.95 -3.88 -5.74
CA ASN A 133 -15.63 -4.37 -7.09
C ASN A 133 -14.52 -3.58 -7.79
N GLN A 134 -14.15 -2.43 -7.25
CA GLN A 134 -13.08 -1.61 -7.78
C GLN A 134 -11.80 -1.86 -6.97
N PRO A 135 -10.63 -1.98 -7.62
CA PRO A 135 -9.37 -2.01 -6.91
C PRO A 135 -9.16 -0.74 -6.10
N GLY A 136 -8.61 -0.88 -4.90
CA GLY A 136 -8.39 0.25 -4.00
C GLY A 136 -8.26 -0.15 -2.54
N ILE A 137 -7.99 0.84 -1.69
CA ILE A 137 -7.94 0.69 -0.25
C ILE A 137 -9.22 1.26 0.33
N TYR A 138 -9.86 0.50 1.20
CA TYR A 138 -11.14 0.84 1.79
C TYR A 138 -11.07 0.70 3.30
N TYR A 139 -11.57 1.69 4.03
CA TYR A 139 -11.51 1.72 5.48
C TYR A 139 -12.87 1.40 6.09
N MET A 140 -12.88 0.38 6.94
CA MET A 140 -14.02 0.06 7.79
C MET A 140 -14.00 0.99 9.00
N GLN A 141 -15.03 1.83 9.10
CA GLN A 141 -15.15 2.92 10.07
C GLN A 141 -16.16 2.59 11.16
N LEU A 142 -15.86 3.02 12.38
CA LEU A 142 -16.86 3.19 13.43
C LEU A 142 -17.73 4.40 13.09
N VAL A 143 -19.02 4.17 12.95
CA VAL A 143 -20.01 5.24 12.84
C VAL A 143 -20.98 5.12 14.00
N GLY A 144 -21.14 6.23 14.72
CA GLY A 144 -22.14 6.35 15.76
C GLY A 144 -23.36 7.13 15.29
N ASP A 145 -24.50 6.85 15.91
CA ASP A 145 -25.79 7.48 15.66
C ASP A 145 -26.51 7.73 17.00
N LEU A 146 -27.35 8.76 17.06
CA LEU A 146 -28.20 9.11 18.20
C LEU A 146 -29.65 8.62 18.07
N ASN A 147 -29.98 7.91 17.01
CA ASN A 147 -31.28 7.26 16.80
C ASN A 147 -31.52 6.14 17.83
N TYR A 148 -32.78 5.71 17.97
CA TYR A 148 -33.17 4.63 18.88
C TYR A 148 -32.61 3.26 18.46
N SER A 149 -32.33 3.09 17.16
CA SER A 149 -31.76 1.88 16.56
C SER A 149 -30.70 2.24 15.51
N CYS A 150 -29.82 1.30 15.19
CA CYS A 150 -28.86 1.45 14.10
C CYS A 150 -29.55 1.85 12.78
N SER A 151 -28.98 2.82 12.07
CA SER A 151 -29.46 3.29 10.77
C SER A 151 -28.81 2.53 9.60
N ASN A 152 -29.54 2.39 8.50
CA ASN A 152 -29.13 1.61 7.32
C ASN A 152 -28.33 2.39 6.26
N SER A 153 -27.90 3.62 6.54
CA SER A 153 -27.06 4.41 5.61
C SER A 153 -25.67 3.80 5.51
N THR A 154 -25.08 3.74 4.32
CA THR A 154 -23.72 3.23 4.08
C THR A 154 -22.65 4.31 4.05
N GLY A 155 -23.01 5.58 4.30
CA GLY A 155 -22.08 6.70 4.31
C GLY A 155 -21.06 6.59 5.46
N ALA A 156 -19.78 6.67 5.12
CA ALA A 156 -18.66 6.67 6.05
C ALA A 156 -17.46 7.42 5.46
N SER A 157 -16.49 7.80 6.31
CA SER A 157 -15.24 8.38 5.84
C SER A 157 -14.52 7.41 4.90
N THR A 158 -14.03 7.92 3.78
CA THR A 158 -13.10 7.22 2.88
C THR A 158 -11.64 7.45 3.25
N GLU A 159 -11.38 8.30 4.25
CA GLU A 159 -10.05 8.61 4.75
C GLU A 159 -9.73 7.76 5.98
N PHE A 160 -8.48 7.36 6.10
CA PHE A 160 -7.99 6.76 7.33
C PHE A 160 -8.03 7.78 8.48
N GLY A 161 -8.32 7.32 9.68
CA GLY A 161 -8.27 8.14 10.89
C GLY A 161 -8.73 7.35 12.10
N ASP A 162 -8.88 8.04 13.23
CA ASP A 162 -9.08 7.47 14.56
C ASP A 162 -10.33 6.58 14.70
N LYS A 163 -11.26 6.62 13.75
CA LYS A 163 -12.46 5.76 13.71
C LYS A 163 -12.27 4.49 12.89
N THR A 164 -11.11 4.35 12.24
CA THR A 164 -10.81 3.21 11.37
C THR A 164 -10.54 1.99 12.23
N MET A 165 -11.37 0.96 12.08
CA MET A 165 -11.22 -0.29 12.81
C MET A 165 -10.60 -1.41 11.96
N GLY A 166 -10.67 -1.30 10.63
CA GLY A 166 -10.00 -2.24 9.73
C GLY A 166 -9.84 -1.73 8.31
N THR A 167 -8.95 -2.36 7.55
CA THR A 167 -8.57 -1.98 6.20
C THR A 167 -8.79 -3.15 5.24
N VAL A 168 -9.50 -2.89 4.14
CA VAL A 168 -9.74 -3.85 3.06
C VAL A 168 -9.00 -3.36 1.82
N ILE A 169 -8.06 -4.16 1.34
CA ILE A 169 -7.29 -3.91 0.12
C ILE A 169 -7.92 -4.78 -0.97
N VAL A 170 -8.49 -4.15 -1.98
CA VAL A 170 -9.01 -4.84 -3.15
C VAL A 170 -7.96 -4.81 -4.24
N GLU A 171 -7.42 -5.98 -4.58
CA GLU A 171 -6.49 -6.14 -5.70
C GLU A 171 -7.27 -6.33 -7.00
N GLY A 172 -6.76 -5.80 -8.12
CA GLY A 172 -7.36 -6.06 -9.43
C GLY A 172 -7.27 -7.55 -9.81
N SER A 173 -8.31 -8.10 -10.42
CA SER A 173 -8.31 -9.49 -10.87
C SER A 173 -7.15 -9.73 -11.84
N SER A 174 -6.33 -10.74 -11.56
CA SER A 174 -5.20 -11.14 -12.40
C SER A 174 -5.67 -11.73 -13.74
N ASN A 175 -5.64 -10.90 -14.78
CA ASN A 175 -5.21 -11.32 -16.12
C ASN A 175 -3.99 -10.45 -16.49
N PRO A 176 -2.94 -11.00 -17.12
CA PRO A 176 -1.61 -10.44 -17.02
C PRO A 176 -1.51 -9.14 -17.83
N THR A 177 -0.76 -8.19 -17.26
CA THR A 177 -0.32 -6.93 -17.89
C THR A 177 -1.31 -5.77 -17.77
N ALA A 178 -1.14 -5.02 -16.68
CA ALA A 178 -1.00 -3.57 -16.79
C ALA A 178 -0.01 -3.11 -15.71
N THR A 179 1.05 -2.47 -16.17
CA THR A 179 1.96 -1.61 -15.41
C THR A 179 1.18 -0.79 -14.36
N PRO A 180 1.69 -0.63 -13.12
CA PRO A 180 1.00 0.15 -12.08
C PRO A 180 0.64 1.54 -12.61
N THR A 181 -0.61 1.95 -12.40
CA THR A 181 -1.13 3.25 -12.86
C THR A 181 -0.41 4.38 -12.09
N PRO A 182 0.29 5.29 -12.79
CA PRO A 182 0.96 6.44 -12.18
C PRO A 182 -0.04 7.35 -11.46
N THR A 183 0.14 7.56 -10.16
CA THR A 183 -0.44 8.72 -9.47
C THR A 183 0.52 9.89 -9.65
N SER A 184 0.12 10.91 -10.40
CA SER A 184 0.82 12.19 -10.47
C SER A 184 0.55 12.96 -9.17
N SER A 185 1.59 13.19 -8.37
CA SER A 185 1.55 14.00 -7.15
C SER A 185 1.98 15.43 -7.42
N GLY A 186 1.41 16.40 -6.70
CA GLY A 186 1.83 17.81 -6.69
C GLY A 186 3.20 18.08 -6.07
N SER A 187 4.12 17.11 -6.10
CA SER A 187 5.53 17.26 -5.78
C SER A 187 6.31 17.60 -7.05
N SER A 188 7.35 18.43 -6.97
CA SER A 188 8.27 18.63 -8.11
C SER A 188 9.11 17.39 -8.46
N TRP A 189 8.96 16.30 -7.70
CA TRP A 189 9.61 15.01 -7.93
C TRP A 189 8.93 14.24 -9.06
N ASN A 190 9.72 13.75 -10.02
CA ASN A 190 9.23 13.15 -11.25
C ASN A 190 9.29 11.61 -11.21
N GLY A 191 8.18 10.97 -10.83
CA GLY A 191 8.10 9.52 -10.76
C GLY A 191 6.73 8.98 -10.36
N THR A 192 6.71 7.70 -10.01
CA THR A 192 5.56 6.96 -9.50
C THR A 192 5.87 6.41 -8.12
N HIS A 193 4.87 6.16 -7.31
CA HIS A 193 5.07 5.62 -5.97
C HIS A 193 3.85 4.80 -5.55
N GLY A 194 4.02 3.93 -4.57
CA GLY A 194 2.93 3.14 -4.01
C GLY A 194 3.31 2.39 -2.74
N THR A 195 2.31 1.81 -2.10
CA THR A 195 2.48 0.84 -1.02
C THR A 195 2.03 -0.52 -1.50
N THR A 196 2.82 -1.55 -1.24
CA THR A 196 2.51 -2.93 -1.60
C THR A 196 2.62 -3.81 -0.37
N VAL A 197 1.60 -4.64 -0.14
CA VAL A 197 1.64 -5.72 0.85
C VAL A 197 1.73 -7.03 0.10
N PHE A 198 2.58 -7.93 0.56
CA PHE A 198 2.72 -9.20 -0.11
C PHE A 198 3.11 -10.38 0.79
N THR A 199 2.72 -11.57 0.36
CA THR A 199 2.94 -12.85 1.03
C THR A 199 4.37 -13.37 0.87
N ASP A 200 4.83 -14.15 1.84
CA ASP A 200 6.13 -14.82 1.82
C ASP A 200 6.34 -15.63 0.54
N SER A 201 7.58 -15.65 0.07
CA SER A 201 8.00 -16.37 -1.14
C SER A 201 7.32 -15.94 -2.44
N ALA A 202 6.58 -14.82 -2.43
CA ALA A 202 5.98 -14.26 -3.63
C ALA A 202 6.95 -13.30 -4.37
N ASN A 203 6.63 -13.09 -5.65
CA ASN A 203 7.40 -12.28 -6.58
C ASN A 203 6.69 -10.94 -6.80
N HIS A 204 7.38 -9.82 -6.54
CA HIS A 204 6.77 -8.48 -6.59
C HIS A 204 7.44 -7.57 -7.60
N ASN A 205 6.59 -6.85 -8.34
CA ASN A 205 7.03 -5.78 -9.22
C ASN A 205 7.06 -4.48 -8.43
N ILE A 206 8.25 -3.89 -8.31
CA ILE A 206 8.50 -2.59 -7.67
C ILE A 206 8.35 -1.41 -8.64
N GLY A 207 7.72 -1.67 -9.79
CA GLY A 207 7.39 -0.70 -10.83
C GLY A 207 8.30 -0.75 -12.07
N ASP A 208 9.32 -1.60 -12.10
CA ASP A 208 10.31 -1.71 -13.19
C ASP A 208 10.10 -2.91 -14.14
N GLY A 209 9.04 -3.70 -13.90
CA GLY A 209 8.70 -4.89 -14.68
C GLY A 209 9.42 -6.17 -14.26
N ASN A 210 10.38 -6.10 -13.32
CA ASN A 210 11.07 -7.26 -12.78
C ASN A 210 10.50 -7.68 -11.44
N ARG A 211 10.71 -8.96 -11.10
CA ARG A 211 10.18 -9.59 -9.91
C ARG A 211 11.25 -9.66 -8.83
N MET A 212 10.98 -9.01 -7.71
CA MET A 212 11.73 -9.21 -6.48
C MET A 212 11.17 -10.40 -5.74
N TRP A 213 12.05 -11.30 -5.33
CA TRP A 213 11.68 -12.39 -4.44
C TRP A 213 12.10 -12.04 -3.02
N TRP A 214 11.23 -12.32 -2.06
CA TRP A 214 11.57 -12.25 -0.65
C TRP A 214 11.26 -13.55 0.05
N SER A 215 12.03 -13.83 1.11
CA SER A 215 11.73 -14.92 2.04
C SER A 215 11.98 -14.45 3.47
N GLY A 216 11.00 -14.70 4.35
CA GLY A 216 11.11 -14.40 5.77
C GLY A 216 11.73 -15.55 6.55
N SER A 217 12.78 -15.27 7.35
CA SER A 217 13.27 -16.24 8.34
C SER A 217 12.44 -16.17 9.64
N ASP A 218 12.41 -17.24 10.43
CA ASP A 218 11.46 -17.36 11.54
C ASP A 218 11.67 -16.33 12.66
N GLY A 219 10.59 -15.67 13.06
CA GLY A 219 10.47 -14.89 14.30
C GLY A 219 11.31 -13.62 14.42
N ARG A 220 12.04 -13.20 13.39
CA ARG A 220 13.10 -12.17 13.50
C ARG A 220 12.89 -10.91 12.67
N ARG A 221 11.80 -10.82 11.89
CA ARG A 221 11.51 -9.69 10.95
C ARG A 221 12.71 -9.28 10.07
N THR A 222 13.59 -10.25 9.82
CA THR A 222 14.69 -10.20 8.86
C THR A 222 14.26 -10.94 7.61
N SER A 223 14.62 -10.41 6.45
CA SER A 223 14.24 -11.00 5.17
C SER A 223 15.34 -10.86 4.12
N TYR A 224 15.25 -11.71 3.12
CA TYR A 224 16.17 -11.74 1.99
C TYR A 224 15.56 -11.00 0.80
N PHE A 225 16.40 -10.22 0.13
CA PHE A 225 16.10 -9.55 -1.13
C PHE A 225 17.03 -10.10 -2.20
N TYR A 226 16.45 -10.61 -3.29
CA TYR A 226 17.21 -11.19 -4.38
C TYR A 226 17.35 -10.18 -5.53
N SER A 227 18.52 -9.55 -5.63
CA SER A 227 18.88 -8.63 -6.70
C SER A 227 19.24 -9.43 -7.97
N ARG A 228 18.25 -9.69 -8.84
CA ARG A 228 18.41 -10.48 -10.08
C ARG A 228 17.82 -9.74 -11.27
N ASN A 229 18.06 -10.26 -12.49
CA ASN A 229 17.46 -9.76 -13.74
C ASN A 229 17.76 -8.28 -14.06
N GLY A 230 18.98 -7.84 -13.77
CA GLY A 230 19.44 -6.48 -14.09
C GLY A 230 19.02 -5.40 -13.09
N VAL A 231 18.41 -5.79 -11.97
CA VAL A 231 18.29 -4.93 -10.79
C VAL A 231 19.63 -4.91 -10.06
N GLU A 232 20.06 -3.73 -9.66
CA GLU A 232 21.26 -3.51 -8.85
C GLU A 232 20.89 -2.66 -7.63
N VAL A 233 21.51 -2.91 -6.48
CA VAL A 233 21.19 -2.25 -5.21
C VAL A 233 22.39 -1.45 -4.72
N ALA A 234 22.13 -0.25 -4.21
CA ALA A 234 23.16 0.67 -3.75
C ALA A 234 23.78 0.22 -2.41
N ASN A 235 25.05 0.58 -2.20
CA ASN A 235 25.76 0.50 -0.92
C ASN A 235 25.64 -0.86 -0.21
N ILE A 236 25.86 -1.93 -0.98
CA ILE A 236 25.95 -3.28 -0.44
C ILE A 236 27.35 -3.51 0.11
N TYR A 237 27.43 -4.04 1.34
CA TYR A 237 28.68 -4.45 1.96
C TYR A 237 28.91 -5.95 1.75
N SER A 238 30.11 -6.31 1.29
CA SER A 238 30.56 -7.70 1.21
C SER A 238 30.97 -8.19 2.60
N ASP A 239 30.40 -9.33 3.00
CA ASP A 239 30.77 -10.20 4.13
C ASP A 239 31.06 -9.56 5.50
N GLY A 240 30.30 -9.95 6.52
CA GLY A 240 30.60 -9.65 7.93
C GLY A 240 30.13 -8.28 8.44
N HIS A 241 29.55 -7.44 7.57
CA HIS A 241 28.72 -6.33 8.05
C HIS A 241 27.36 -6.91 8.45
N TYR A 242 26.96 -6.69 9.70
CA TYR A 242 25.73 -7.28 10.20
C TYR A 242 24.57 -6.32 9.97
N ALA A 243 23.84 -6.48 8.87
CA ALA A 243 22.54 -5.83 8.74
C ALA A 243 21.66 -6.27 9.92
N CYS A 244 21.06 -5.30 10.62
CA CYS A 244 20.22 -5.53 11.80
C CYS A 244 20.93 -6.13 13.03
N ASN A 245 22.27 -6.08 13.01
CA ASN A 245 23.26 -6.73 13.87
C ASN A 245 22.89 -8.02 14.64
N GLY A 246 23.45 -9.16 14.20
CA GLY A 246 23.51 -10.40 14.98
C GLY A 246 24.33 -10.20 16.27
N THR A 247 23.89 -10.62 17.45
CA THR A 247 23.50 -11.98 17.87
C THR A 247 22.65 -11.91 19.17
N PRO A 248 21.73 -12.87 19.40
CA PRO A 248 21.46 -13.34 20.74
C PRO A 248 22.01 -14.76 20.85
N ASN A 249 23.30 -14.91 21.22
CA ASN A 249 23.91 -16.09 21.84
C ASN A 249 23.28 -17.48 21.56
N THR A 250 22.98 -17.84 20.30
CA THR A 250 22.35 -19.13 19.94
C THR A 250 22.86 -19.65 18.58
N PRO A 251 22.97 -20.98 18.38
CA PRO A 251 24.11 -21.59 17.69
C PRO A 251 24.02 -21.67 16.15
N ASN A 252 23.25 -20.81 15.47
CA ASN A 252 23.09 -20.95 14.00
C ASN A 252 22.92 -19.64 13.20
N VAL A 253 23.15 -18.48 13.81
CA VAL A 253 23.13 -17.18 13.10
C VAL A 253 24.39 -16.98 12.25
N ASP A 254 25.52 -17.52 12.70
CA ASP A 254 26.79 -17.52 11.96
C ASP A 254 26.67 -18.13 10.55
N ALA A 255 25.81 -19.14 10.35
CA ALA A 255 25.62 -19.78 9.06
C ALA A 255 24.74 -18.96 8.09
N MET A 256 23.83 -18.13 8.62
CA MET A 256 22.89 -17.33 7.82
C MET A 256 23.52 -16.09 7.17
N TYR A 257 24.57 -15.52 7.78
CA TYR A 257 25.18 -14.26 7.37
C TYR A 257 26.60 -14.42 6.78
N LYS A 258 27.19 -15.62 6.84
CA LYS A 258 28.56 -15.87 6.33
C LYS A 258 28.69 -15.83 4.81
N ASN A 259 27.58 -16.00 4.07
CA ASN A 259 27.60 -16.11 2.59
C ASN A 259 26.70 -15.07 1.91
N ASN A 260 26.15 -14.11 2.65
CA ASN A 260 25.15 -13.17 2.14
C ASN A 260 25.60 -11.74 2.39
N SER A 261 25.38 -10.87 1.41
CA SER A 261 25.70 -9.45 1.54
C SER A 261 24.67 -8.74 2.42
N SER A 262 25.13 -7.78 3.21
CA SER A 262 24.25 -7.03 4.10
C SER A 262 23.98 -5.64 3.53
N TYR A 263 22.78 -5.14 3.82
CA TYR A 263 22.41 -3.78 3.47
C TYR A 263 22.34 -2.90 4.70
N ASP A 264 23.15 -1.84 4.70
CA ASP A 264 23.22 -0.89 5.80
C ASP A 264 22.11 0.18 5.74
N GLY A 265 21.37 0.24 4.62
CA GLY A 265 20.27 1.19 4.53
C GLY A 265 20.69 2.57 4.09
N PHE A 266 19.68 3.44 4.05
CA PHE A 266 19.82 4.87 4.26
C PHE A 266 18.99 5.25 5.49
N ASN A 267 19.44 6.27 6.20
CA ASN A 267 18.77 6.74 7.41
C ASN A 267 17.71 7.80 7.11
N SER A 268 17.69 8.40 5.93
CA SER A 268 16.70 9.41 5.59
C SER A 268 16.63 9.67 4.10
N PHE A 269 15.46 10.12 3.62
CA PHE A 269 15.33 10.67 2.27
C PHE A 269 16.24 11.87 2.03
N THR A 270 16.65 12.60 3.08
CA THR A 270 17.62 13.70 2.98
C THR A 270 18.96 13.27 2.39
N ASP A 271 19.32 11.99 2.55
CA ASP A 271 20.58 11.41 2.08
C ASP A 271 20.50 11.02 0.60
N LEU A 272 19.32 11.13 -0.03
CA LEU A 272 19.03 10.65 -1.37
C LEU A 272 18.99 11.79 -2.40
N ASN A 273 19.87 12.79 -2.26
CA ASN A 273 19.94 13.95 -3.15
C ASN A 273 20.47 13.65 -4.56
N ASN A 274 21.28 12.60 -4.70
CA ASN A 274 21.79 12.13 -5.97
C ASN A 274 22.10 10.63 -5.93
N VAL A 275 21.08 9.82 -6.16
CA VAL A 275 21.21 8.36 -6.07
C VAL A 275 22.11 7.75 -7.14
N SER A 276 22.41 8.45 -8.25
CA SER A 276 23.30 7.91 -9.29
C SER A 276 24.75 7.81 -8.84
N ALA A 277 25.15 8.55 -7.80
CA ALA A 277 26.51 8.60 -7.31
C ALA A 277 26.89 7.43 -6.38
N PHE A 278 25.93 6.58 -6.01
CA PHE A 278 26.18 5.44 -5.13
C PHE A 278 26.84 4.27 -5.85
N ASN A 279 27.43 3.37 -5.07
CA ASN A 279 28.01 2.12 -5.58
C ASN A 279 26.92 1.06 -5.65
N TYR A 280 26.76 0.39 -6.79
CA TYR A 280 25.67 -0.56 -7.02
C TYR A 280 26.20 -1.98 -7.24
N THR A 281 25.49 -2.95 -6.66
CA THR A 281 25.80 -4.39 -6.80
C THR A 281 24.56 -5.13 -7.29
N GLY A 282 24.70 -5.85 -8.41
CA GLY A 282 23.69 -6.75 -8.96
C GLY A 282 24.01 -8.22 -8.69
N ASN A 283 23.07 -9.11 -9.05
CA ASN A 283 23.21 -10.57 -8.92
C ASN A 283 23.64 -11.04 -7.53
N THR A 284 23.00 -10.49 -6.49
CA THR A 284 23.35 -10.74 -5.09
C THR A 284 22.11 -10.98 -4.24
N VAL A 285 22.30 -11.59 -3.07
CA VAL A 285 21.27 -11.75 -2.05
C VAL A 285 21.59 -10.81 -0.90
N VAL A 286 20.63 -9.94 -0.62
CA VAL A 286 20.77 -8.84 0.31
C VAL A 286 19.90 -9.12 1.52
N VAL A 287 20.48 -9.03 2.72
CA VAL A 287 19.69 -9.12 3.95
C VAL A 287 19.28 -7.72 4.40
N PHE A 288 18.01 -7.55 4.76
CA PHE A 288 17.44 -6.29 5.24
C PHE A 288 16.51 -6.53 6.44
N CYS A 289 16.17 -5.43 7.13
CA CYS A 289 15.13 -5.39 8.15
C CYS A 289 14.07 -4.35 7.85
N THR A 290 12.91 -4.59 8.44
CA THR A 290 11.81 -3.64 8.44
C THR A 290 12.02 -2.57 9.50
N LYS A 291 11.45 -1.39 9.25
CA LYS A 291 11.51 -0.23 10.14
C LYS A 291 11.00 -0.53 11.56
N ASP A 292 10.06 -1.45 11.69
CA ASP A 292 9.51 -1.88 12.98
C ASP A 292 10.37 -2.91 13.74
N VAL A 293 11.54 -3.32 13.23
CA VAL A 293 12.37 -4.37 13.85
C VAL A 293 12.74 -4.05 15.31
N ALA A 294 12.96 -2.77 15.63
CA ALA A 294 13.30 -2.31 16.98
C ALA A 294 12.20 -2.57 18.02
N GLN A 295 10.94 -2.61 17.60
CA GLN A 295 9.80 -2.88 18.48
C GLN A 295 9.76 -4.35 18.94
N HIS A 296 10.52 -5.22 18.26
CA HIS A 296 10.49 -6.67 18.47
C HIS A 296 11.84 -7.26 18.87
N HIS A 297 12.92 -6.50 18.75
CA HIS A 297 14.25 -6.86 19.22
C HIS A 297 14.78 -5.81 20.19
N THR A 298 14.84 -6.17 21.48
CA THR A 298 15.33 -5.31 22.58
C THR A 298 16.80 -4.90 22.42
N GLN A 299 17.59 -5.67 21.67
CA GLN A 299 18.95 -5.32 21.30
C GLN A 299 19.00 -4.20 20.25
N THR A 300 18.02 -4.15 19.34
CA THR A 300 17.87 -3.12 18.31
C THR A 300 17.33 -1.81 18.89
N ALA A 301 16.40 -1.87 19.86
CA ALA A 301 15.86 -0.70 20.53
C ALA A 301 16.90 0.14 21.30
N ASN A 302 18.04 -0.44 21.66
CA ASN A 302 19.03 0.16 22.55
C ASN A 302 20.34 0.57 21.87
N ASN A 303 20.42 0.50 20.54
CA ASN A 303 21.64 0.87 19.81
C ASN A 303 21.30 1.81 18.62
N PRO A 304 21.64 3.11 18.71
CA PRO A 304 21.32 4.10 17.69
C PRO A 304 22.07 3.88 16.37
N ASP A 305 23.17 3.13 16.37
CA ASP A 305 23.90 2.74 15.14
C ASP A 305 23.18 1.61 14.38
N LEU A 306 22.07 1.08 14.91
CA LEU A 306 21.22 0.06 14.27
C LEU A 306 19.95 0.64 13.63
N ALA A 307 19.89 1.97 13.50
CA ALA A 307 18.75 2.73 12.99
C ALA A 307 18.65 2.72 11.45
N ASN A 308 18.82 1.55 10.81
CA ASN A 308 18.45 1.42 9.39
C ASN A 308 16.94 1.64 9.29
N ASN A 309 16.52 2.69 8.57
CA ASN A 309 15.10 3.05 8.42
C ASN A 309 14.33 2.16 7.43
N GLY A 310 14.95 1.06 6.97
CA GLY A 310 14.39 0.16 5.98
C GLY A 310 14.40 0.75 4.58
N LEU A 311 15.13 1.84 4.33
CA LEU A 311 15.19 2.52 3.03
C LEU A 311 16.27 1.90 2.16
N MET A 312 15.88 1.27 1.05
CA MET A 312 16.75 0.65 0.06
C MET A 312 16.67 1.34 -1.29
N VAL A 313 17.81 1.73 -1.83
CA VAL A 313 17.92 2.28 -3.18
C VAL A 313 18.34 1.19 -4.17
N TYR A 314 17.61 1.10 -5.28
CA TYR A 314 17.94 0.20 -6.39
C TYR A 314 17.94 0.96 -7.72
N ARG A 315 18.56 0.38 -8.73
CA ARG A 315 18.52 0.87 -10.11
C ARG A 315 18.43 -0.26 -11.11
N LYS A 316 18.04 0.10 -12.33
CA LYS A 316 18.02 -0.79 -13.49
C LYS A 316 18.34 -0.02 -14.76
N ASN A 317 19.04 -0.67 -15.69
CA ASN A 317 19.28 -0.10 -17.02
C ASN A 317 18.03 -0.26 -17.91
N GLU A 318 17.53 0.85 -18.43
CA GLU A 318 16.45 0.92 -19.41
C GLU A 318 16.97 1.65 -20.66
N GLY A 319 17.38 0.89 -21.68
CA GLY A 319 17.75 1.45 -22.98
C GLY A 319 18.99 2.35 -22.97
N GLY A 320 19.96 2.10 -22.08
CA GLY A 320 21.20 2.88 -21.98
C GLY A 320 21.17 3.99 -20.94
N GLN A 321 20.03 4.21 -20.28
CA GLN A 321 19.91 5.09 -19.12
C GLN A 321 19.48 4.27 -17.89
N TYR A 322 19.78 4.78 -16.69
CA TYR A 322 19.31 4.13 -15.47
C TYR A 322 17.98 4.73 -15.01
N ARG A 323 17.09 3.86 -14.57
CA ARG A 323 15.95 4.20 -13.73
C ARG A 323 16.27 3.81 -12.29
N TYR A 324 15.97 4.70 -11.35
CA TYR A 324 16.23 4.51 -9.94
C TYR A 324 14.92 4.36 -9.16
N GLY A 325 14.98 3.62 -8.05
CA GLY A 325 13.87 3.56 -7.12
C GLY A 325 14.34 3.37 -5.68
N VAL A 326 13.42 3.66 -4.77
CA VAL A 326 13.58 3.56 -3.32
C VAL A 326 12.49 2.66 -2.78
N VAL A 327 12.82 1.77 -1.85
CA VAL A 327 11.88 0.91 -1.12
C VAL A 327 12.05 1.17 0.37
N GLU A 328 10.99 1.53 1.08
CA GLU A 328 10.94 1.47 2.55
C GLU A 328 10.31 0.14 2.97
N PHE A 329 11.08 -0.71 3.63
CA PHE A 329 10.58 -1.93 4.25
C PHE A 329 9.90 -1.58 5.58
N VAL A 330 8.57 -1.57 5.61
CA VAL A 330 7.80 -1.02 6.74
C VAL A 330 7.67 -2.02 7.88
N SER A 331 7.13 -3.21 7.59
CA SER A 331 6.81 -4.22 8.59
C SER A 331 6.71 -5.63 8.01
N ILE A 332 7.01 -6.62 8.84
CA ILE A 332 6.71 -8.03 8.57
C ILE A 332 5.76 -8.53 9.66
N SER A 333 4.60 -9.04 9.28
CA SER A 333 3.65 -9.70 10.17
C SER A 333 3.67 -11.22 9.97
N ASN A 334 3.52 -11.96 11.06
CA ASN A 334 3.29 -13.40 10.99
C ASN A 334 1.81 -13.63 10.70
N GLY A 335 1.52 -14.45 9.68
CA GLY A 335 0.21 -15.09 9.51
C GLY A 335 0.01 -16.21 10.55
N ASP A 336 -1.09 -16.97 10.42
CA ASP A 336 -1.34 -18.13 11.27
C ASP A 336 -0.50 -19.35 10.89
N ALA A 337 -0.64 -20.46 11.63
CA ALA A 337 0.13 -21.68 11.43
C ALA A 337 -0.07 -22.36 10.05
N ASN A 338 -1.01 -21.88 9.22
CA ASN A 338 -1.36 -22.48 7.94
C ASN A 338 -1.03 -21.60 6.71
N TYR A 339 -0.84 -20.27 6.82
CA TYR A 339 -0.58 -19.39 5.65
C TYR A 339 0.28 -18.12 5.98
N PRO A 340 1.04 -17.57 5.00
CA PRO A 340 2.42 -17.08 5.12
C PRO A 340 2.63 -15.71 5.79
N LYS A 341 3.88 -15.40 6.13
CA LYS A 341 4.33 -14.07 6.59
C LYS A 341 3.97 -13.00 5.55
N TYR A 342 3.62 -11.80 5.97
CA TYR A 342 3.33 -10.68 5.06
C TYR A 342 4.38 -9.58 5.24
N MET A 343 4.84 -8.99 4.15
CA MET A 343 5.68 -7.80 4.18
C MET A 343 4.93 -6.61 3.60
N THR A 344 4.99 -5.49 4.32
CA THR A 344 4.54 -4.18 3.83
C THR A 344 5.75 -3.39 3.37
N ILE A 345 5.72 -2.89 2.13
CA ILE A 345 6.70 -1.94 1.61
C ILE A 345 6.03 -0.68 1.11
N LYS A 346 6.73 0.44 1.21
CA LYS A 346 6.47 1.63 0.39
C LYS A 346 7.55 1.72 -0.67
N TRP A 347 7.22 2.16 -1.87
CA TRP A 347 8.17 2.28 -2.95
C TRP A 347 7.96 3.57 -3.74
N TRP A 348 9.06 4.10 -4.27
CA TRP A 348 9.13 5.26 -5.14
C TRP A 348 10.00 4.89 -6.33
N LEU A 349 9.49 5.03 -7.53
CA LEU A 349 10.19 4.76 -8.77
C LEU A 349 10.26 6.05 -9.57
N GLY A 350 11.47 6.60 -9.69
CA GLY A 350 11.71 7.80 -10.50
C GLY A 350 11.49 7.51 -11.98
N ASN A 351 11.20 8.55 -12.76
CA ASN A 351 11.33 8.46 -14.21
C ASN A 351 12.79 8.21 -14.60
N VAL A 352 13.03 7.77 -15.85
CA VAL A 352 14.39 7.52 -16.33
C VAL A 352 15.24 8.77 -16.15
N GLY A 353 16.39 8.63 -15.47
CA GLY A 353 17.28 9.75 -15.14
C GLY A 353 16.90 10.60 -13.93
N GLU A 354 15.80 10.33 -13.23
CA GLU A 354 15.48 10.98 -11.95
C GLU A 354 16.45 10.47 -10.86
N THR A 355 17.19 11.39 -10.22
CA THR A 355 18.23 11.04 -9.23
C THR A 355 18.05 11.69 -7.86
N ASP A 356 17.13 12.65 -7.69
CA ASP A 356 16.90 13.30 -6.40
C ASP A 356 15.61 12.77 -5.77
N PHE A 357 15.72 12.01 -4.70
CA PHE A 357 14.59 11.41 -3.99
C PHE A 357 14.27 12.14 -2.67
N ARG A 358 14.90 13.28 -2.37
CA ARG A 358 14.67 14.00 -1.10
C ARG A 358 13.24 14.49 -0.91
N ASN A 359 12.58 14.83 -2.01
CA ASN A 359 11.25 15.45 -2.03
C ASN A 359 10.19 14.50 -2.62
N VAL A 360 10.39 13.20 -2.48
CA VAL A 360 9.39 12.23 -2.90
C VAL A 360 8.07 12.43 -2.12
N PRO A 361 6.91 12.09 -2.71
CA PRO A 361 5.64 12.17 -2.01
C PRO A 361 5.62 11.35 -0.73
N ASN A 362 5.00 11.91 0.31
CA ASN A 362 4.70 11.16 1.53
C ASN A 362 3.68 10.05 1.22
N GLN A 363 3.86 8.89 1.86
CA GLN A 363 3.16 7.64 1.56
C GLN A 363 2.78 6.85 2.79
#